data_AF-A0A562PSM7-F1
#
_entry.id   AF-A0A562PSM7-F1
#
_cell.length_a   1.000
_cell.length_b   1.000
_cell.length_c   1.000
_cell.angle_alpha   90.00
_cell.angle_beta   90.00
_cell.angle_gamma   90.00
#
_symmetry.space_group_name_H-M   'P 1'
#
loop_
_entity.id
_entity.type
_entity.pdbx_description
1 polymer ?
#
loop_
_entity_poly.entity_id
_entity_poly.type
_entity_poly.pdbx_seq_one_letter_code
_entity_poly.pdbx_strand_id
1 'polypeptide(L)'
;MTIEFLLWYLIPLAISLFILIKSILNSCTHQYYLNYFTTLILILLISFSQKVQFEIFFRNSYPTYLPYIIIILSLIIVFAQNILIARKNK
;
A
#
# COMPACT_ATOMS: atom_id res chain seq x y z
N MET A 1 3.00 5.10 24.69
CA MET A 1 3.91 5.64 23.66
C MET A 1 4.59 4.61 22.76
N THR A 2 5.41 3.67 23.26
CA THR A 2 6.15 2.73 22.37
C THR A 2 5.26 1.72 21.64
N ILE A 3 4.25 1.15 22.32
CA ILE A 3 3.31 0.18 21.71
C ILE A 3 2.36 0.86 20.71
N GLU A 4 1.91 2.08 21.02
CA GLU A 4 1.07 2.86 20.12
C GLU A 4 1.83 3.27 18.86
N PHE A 5 3.08 3.71 18.99
CA PHE A 5 3.95 3.97 17.83
C PHE A 5 4.12 2.72 16.97
N LEU A 6 4.31 1.55 17.59
CA LEU A 6 4.46 0.30 16.86
C LEU A 6 3.17 -0.06 16.07
N LEU A 7 2.02 -0.02 16.73
CA LEU A 7 0.72 -0.42 16.15
C LEU A 7 0.16 0.59 15.16
N TRP A 8 0.31 1.88 15.46
CA TRP A 8 -0.33 2.98 14.73
C TRP A 8 0.55 3.63 13.68
N TYR A 9 1.85 3.38 13.71
CA TYR A 9 2.78 3.98 12.75
C TYR A 9 3.66 2.93 12.07
N LEU A 10 4.38 2.12 12.85
CA LEU A 10 5.44 1.27 12.32
C LEU A 10 4.91 0.04 11.55
N ILE A 11 3.90 -0.64 12.09
CA ILE A 11 3.27 -1.82 11.44
C ILE A 11 2.59 -1.43 10.12
N PRO A 12 1.73 -0.39 10.05
CA PRO A 12 1.10 0.00 8.79
C PRO A 12 2.13 0.45 7.75
N LEU A 13 3.19 1.14 8.18
CA LEU A 13 4.27 1.57 7.30
C LEU A 13 5.03 0.38 6.71
N ALA A 14 5.39 -0.61 7.52
CA ALA A 14 6.05 -1.83 7.05
C ALA A 14 5.19 -2.61 6.05
N ILE A 15 3.89 -2.76 6.33
CA ILE A 15 2.95 -3.43 5.43
C ILE A 15 2.84 -2.68 4.10
N SER A 16 2.74 -1.34 4.16
CA SER A 16 2.62 -0.53 2.95
C SER A 16 3.88 -0.61 2.06
N LEU A 17 5.09 -0.60 2.66
CA LEU A 17 6.35 -0.77 1.93
C LEU A 17 6.41 -2.14 1.26
N PHE A 18 6.00 -3.20 1.95
CA PHE A 18 5.96 -4.54 1.39
C PHE A 18 5.04 -4.63 0.16
N ILE A 19 3.86 -4.03 0.24
CA ILE A 19 2.90 -3.96 -0.88
C ILE A 19 3.50 -3.19 -2.06
N LEU A 20 4.17 -2.07 -1.77
CA LEU A 20 4.79 -1.20 -2.77
C LEU A 20 5.92 -1.93 -3.52
N ILE A 21 6.82 -2.59 -2.78
CA ILE A 21 7.89 -3.42 -3.35
C ILE A 21 7.32 -4.53 -4.22
N LYS A 22 6.28 -5.23 -3.73
CA LYS A 22 5.66 -6.33 -4.46
C LYS A 22 4.97 -5.85 -5.74
N SER A 23 4.30 -4.71 -5.70
CA SER A 23 3.65 -4.09 -6.85
C SER A 23 4.68 -3.68 -7.92
N ILE A 24 5.78 -3.04 -7.52
CA ILE A 24 6.89 -2.68 -8.43
C ILE A 24 7.49 -3.94 -9.07
N LEU A 25 7.81 -4.97 -8.27
CA LEU A 25 8.33 -6.25 -8.78
C LEU A 25 7.41 -6.84 -9.85
N ASN A 26 6.11 -6.88 -9.56
CA ASN A 26 5.11 -7.44 -10.47
C ASN A 26 4.99 -6.62 -11.78
N SER A 27 5.16 -5.30 -11.69
CA SER A 27 5.19 -4.42 -12.86
C SER A 27 6.45 -4.62 -13.71
N CYS A 28 7.59 -4.90 -13.08
CA CYS A 28 8.85 -5.16 -13.78
C CYS A 28 8.87 -6.55 -14.45
N THR A 29 8.34 -7.58 -13.79
CA THR A 29 8.33 -8.95 -14.30
C THR A 29 7.27 -9.17 -15.38
N HIS A 30 6.16 -8.45 -15.33
CA HIS A 30 5.06 -8.59 -16.27
C HIS A 30 4.84 -7.24 -16.97
N GLN A 31 5.48 -7.09 -18.14
CA GLN A 31 5.52 -5.90 -19.01
C GLN A 31 4.15 -5.49 -19.60
N TYR A 32 3.09 -5.45 -18.79
CA TYR A 32 1.75 -5.03 -19.21
C TYR A 32 1.55 -3.55 -18.91
N TYR A 33 1.19 -2.77 -19.93
CA TYR A 33 0.95 -1.33 -19.83
C TYR A 33 -0.14 -0.96 -18.80
N LEU A 34 -1.17 -1.81 -18.68
CA LEU A 34 -2.23 -1.67 -17.66
C LEU A 34 -1.72 -1.93 -16.23
N ASN A 35 -0.71 -2.80 -16.06
CA ASN A 35 -0.08 -2.99 -14.75
C ASN A 35 0.70 -1.74 -14.36
N TYR A 36 1.40 -1.10 -15.30
CA TYR A 36 2.23 0.07 -15.01
C TYR A 36 1.42 1.29 -14.54
N PHE A 37 0.29 1.56 -15.18
CA PHE A 37 -0.60 2.64 -14.74
C PHE A 37 -1.24 2.35 -13.37
N THR A 38 -1.67 1.11 -13.15
CA THR A 38 -2.28 0.72 -11.87
C THR A 38 -1.27 0.66 -10.73
N THR A 39 -0.02 0.28 -10.98
CA THR A 39 1.07 0.32 -10.00
C THR A 39 1.43 1.75 -9.64
N LEU A 40 1.51 2.68 -10.59
CA LEU A 40 1.72 4.10 -10.30
C LEU A 40 0.62 4.69 -9.40
N ILE A 41 -0.65 4.38 -9.70
CA ILE A 41 -1.79 4.82 -8.88
C ILE A 41 -1.68 4.25 -7.45
N LEU A 42 -1.32 2.96 -7.33
CA LEU A 42 -1.08 2.30 -6.04
C LEU A 42 0.03 2.98 -5.24
N ILE A 43 1.15 3.30 -5.89
CA ILE A 43 2.28 3.99 -5.26
C ILE A 43 1.84 5.36 -4.73
N LEU A 44 1.13 6.15 -5.54
CA LEU A 44 0.62 7.46 -5.14
C LEU A 44 -0.34 7.36 -3.94
N LEU A 45 -1.26 6.40 -3.95
CA LEU A 45 -2.20 6.15 -2.85
C LEU A 45 -1.47 5.77 -1.56
N ILE A 46 -0.49 4.88 -1.64
CA ILE A 46 0.31 4.45 -0.48
C ILE A 46 1.13 5.63 0.06
N SER A 47 1.81 6.39 -0.80
CA SER A 47 2.59 7.56 -0.39
C SER A 47 1.71 8.63 0.26
N PHE A 48 0.52 8.88 -0.29
CA PHE A 48 -0.44 9.80 0.31
C PHE A 48 -0.91 9.31 1.69
N SER A 49 -1.22 8.02 1.82
CA SER A 49 -1.58 7.38 3.09
C SER A 49 -0.50 7.56 4.15
N GLN A 50 0.76 7.28 3.79
CA GLN A 50 1.89 7.44 4.69
C GLN A 50 2.09 8.89 5.12
N LYS A 51 1.94 9.85 4.20
CA LYS A 51 2.00 11.28 4.53
C LYS A 51 0.92 11.68 5.52
N VAL A 52 -0.33 11.25 5.29
CA VAL A 52 -1.45 11.50 6.19
C VAL A 52 -1.18 10.87 7.56
N GLN A 53 -0.67 9.63 7.59
CA GLN A 53 -0.33 8.93 8.82
C GLN A 53 0.79 9.62 9.60
N PHE A 54 1.81 10.14 8.92
CA PHE A 54 2.86 10.96 9.53
C PHE A 54 2.29 12.26 10.13
N GLU A 55 1.45 12.98 9.38
CA GLU A 55 0.81 14.18 9.91
C GLU A 55 -0.09 13.87 11.11
N ILE A 56 -0.87 12.80 11.08
CA ILE A 56 -1.73 12.43 12.22
C ILE A 56 -0.90 12.11 13.46
N PHE A 57 0.13 11.28 13.29
CA PHE A 57 0.92 10.78 14.39
C PHE A 57 1.82 11.86 15.02
N PHE A 58 2.41 12.73 14.21
CA PHE A 58 3.36 13.75 14.69
C PHE A 58 2.74 15.13 14.94
N ARG A 59 1.54 15.40 14.42
CA ARG A 59 0.84 16.68 14.60
C ARG A 59 -0.29 16.61 15.64
N ASN A 60 -0.29 15.57 16.49
CA ASN A 60 -1.30 15.30 17.53
C ASN A 60 -2.74 15.43 17.04
N SER A 61 -3.01 14.96 15.83
CA SER A 61 -4.37 14.95 15.28
C SER A 61 -5.11 13.69 15.73
N TYR A 62 -6.45 13.73 15.80
CA TYR A 62 -7.27 12.59 16.22
C TYR A 62 -6.90 11.30 15.47
N PRO A 63 -6.93 10.13 16.14
CA PRO A 63 -6.65 8.85 15.50
C PRO A 63 -7.64 8.63 14.35
N THR A 64 -7.13 8.42 13.13
CA THR A 64 -7.96 8.07 11.99
C THR A 64 -7.62 6.67 11.50
N TYR A 65 -8.65 5.94 11.07
CA TYR A 65 -8.51 4.62 10.46
C TYR A 65 -8.10 4.68 8.98
N LEU A 66 -7.92 5.89 8.45
CA LEU A 66 -7.67 6.17 7.04
C LEU A 66 -6.40 5.44 6.50
N PRO A 67 -5.28 5.35 7.24
CA PRO A 67 -4.12 4.60 6.79
C PRO A 67 -4.39 3.10 6.66
N TYR A 68 -5.15 2.54 7.61
CA TYR A 68 -5.53 1.12 7.60
C TYR A 68 -6.48 0.80 6.44
N ILE A 69 -7.45 1.68 6.16
CA ILE A 69 -8.38 1.53 5.04
C ILE A 69 -7.60 1.51 3.71
N ILE A 70 -6.62 2.41 3.54
CA ILE A 70 -5.79 2.45 2.32
C ILE A 70 -4.92 1.20 2.21
N ILE A 71 -4.37 0.68 3.31
CA ILE A 71 -3.59 -0.56 3.30
C ILE A 71 -4.45 -1.74 2.86
N ILE A 72 -5.67 -1.87 3.39
CA ILE A 72 -6.60 -2.95 3.01
C ILE A 72 -6.95 -2.84 1.52
N LEU A 73 -7.28 -1.64 1.04
CA LEU A 73 -7.53 -1.38 -0.38
C LEU A 73 -6.33 -1.79 -1.25
N SER A 74 -5.11 -1.42 -0.84
CA SER A 74 -3.90 -1.75 -1.59
C SER A 74 -3.62 -3.25 -1.63
N LEU A 75 -3.90 -3.97 -0.55
CA LEU A 75 -3.82 -5.44 -0.48
C LEU A 75 -4.81 -6.11 -1.44
N ILE A 76 -6.06 -5.64 -1.50
CA ILE A 76 -7.10 -6.15 -2.39
C ILE A 76 -6.67 -5.97 -3.86
N ILE A 77 -6.12 -4.80 -4.21
CA ILE A 77 -5.67 -4.52 -5.58
C ILE A 77 -4.50 -5.44 -5.97
N VAL A 78 -3.50 -5.61 -5.11
CA VAL A 78 -2.38 -6.53 -5.38
C VAL A 78 -2.85 -7.98 -5.49
N PHE A 79 -3.82 -8.39 -4.67
CA PHE A 79 -4.41 -9.72 -4.76
C PHE A 79 -5.17 -9.94 -6.07
N ALA A 80 -5.96 -8.95 -6.50
CA ALA A 80 -6.66 -8.97 -7.78
C ALA A 80 -5.68 -9.02 -8.97
N GLN A 81 -4.61 -8.23 -8.94
CA GLN A 81 -3.54 -8.28 -9.94
C GLN A 81 -2.93 -9.69 -10.03
N ASN A 82 -2.59 -10.31 -8.90
CA ASN A 82 -2.03 -11.66 -8.88
C ASN A 82 -2.98 -12.71 -9.47
N ILE A 83 -4.28 -12.62 -9.18
CA ILE A 83 -5.28 -13.54 -9.77
C ILE A 83 -5.39 -13.33 -11.28
N LEU A 84 -5.43 -12.08 -11.75
CA LEU A 84 -5.52 -11.77 -13.18
C LEU A 84 -4.30 -12.30 -13.94
N ILE A 85 -3.10 -12.12 -13.38
CA ILE A 85 -1.85 -12.68 -13.91
C ILE A 85 -1.91 -14.21 -13.94
N ALA A 86 -2.30 -14.85 -12.83
CA ALA A 86 -2.36 -16.31 -12.73
C ALA A 86 -3.37 -16.94 -13.68
N ARG A 87 -4.52 -16.28 -13.92
CA ARG A 87 -5.51 -16.72 -14.91
C ARG A 87 -5.03 -16.59 -16.34
N LYS A 88 -4.18 -15.62 -16.64
CA LYS A 88 -3.69 -15.33 -18.00
C LYS A 88 -2.48 -16.18 -18.40
N ASN A 89 -1.76 -16.73 -17.42
CA ASN A 89 -0.64 -17.66 -17.63
C ASN A 89 -1.09 -19.15 -17.69
N LYS A 90 -2.40 -19.44 -17.64
CA LYS A 90 -3.01 -20.74 -17.94
C LYS A 90 -3.53 -20.74 -19.36
#